data_AF-A0AAJ2C3B5-F1
#
_entry.id   AF-A0AAJ2C3B5-F1
#
_cell.length_a   1.000
_cell.length_b   1.000
_cell.length_c   1.000
_cell.angle_alpha   90.00
_cell.angle_beta   90.00
_cell.angle_gamma   90.00
#
_symmetry.space_group_name_H-M   'P 1'
#
loop_
_entity.id
_entity.type
_entity.pdbx_description
1 polymer ?
#
loop_
_entity_poly.entity_id
_entity_poly.type
_entity_poly.pdbx_seq_one_letter_code
_entity_poly.pdbx_strand_id
1 'polypeptide(L)'
;MDEFLKKIKLIDTLTIDLPISRNDFVNKMDTIVEEGSTRLFLNPFEVFSSSKKDFKGTVNYEGFKIKKRKKLFDRGFNVAIAEGTYTVQNEKLLIETEINGFNTFGIPFYILISIVYAIFLVSFISTMPSEFLSSVLPIFIIHGIIMLLVPYFMMKRSVAQLKHELERELYFLTKK
;
A
#
# COMPACT_ATOMS: atom_id res chain seq x y z
N MET A 1 -1.13 17.89 -3.16
CA MET A 1 -1.29 16.82 -2.16
C MET A 1 -0.29 15.70 -2.42
N ASP A 2 -0.18 15.26 -3.67
CA ASP A 2 0.70 14.14 -4.04
C ASP A 2 2.18 14.42 -3.79
N GLU A 3 2.65 15.65 -4.01
CA GLU A 3 4.03 16.06 -3.68
C GLU A 3 4.37 15.89 -2.19
N PHE A 4 3.40 16.14 -1.30
CA PHE A 4 3.60 15.89 0.13
C PHE A 4 3.70 14.38 0.40
N LEU A 5 2.80 13.58 -0.18
CA LEU A 5 2.80 12.12 -0.03
C LEU A 5 4.07 11.47 -0.60
N LYS A 6 4.59 11.98 -1.71
CA LYS A 6 5.90 11.61 -2.27
C LYS A 6 7.03 11.93 -1.29
N LYS A 7 7.04 13.14 -0.72
CA LYS A 7 8.05 13.57 0.27
C LYS A 7 8.07 12.67 1.50
N ILE A 8 6.91 12.22 2.00
CA ILE A 8 6.82 11.32 3.16
C ILE A 8 6.91 9.83 2.79
N LYS A 9 7.17 9.50 1.51
CA LYS A 9 7.31 8.14 0.97
C LYS A 9 6.06 7.26 1.12
N LEU A 10 4.88 7.88 1.03
CA LEU A 10 3.60 7.16 0.89
C LEU A 10 3.17 7.03 -0.58
N ILE A 11 3.76 7.82 -1.45
CA ILE A 11 3.75 7.62 -2.91
C ILE A 11 5.20 7.50 -3.36
N ASP A 12 5.49 6.57 -4.25
CA ASP A 12 6.80 6.44 -4.91
C ASP A 12 6.58 6.10 -6.38
N THR A 13 7.58 6.37 -7.22
CA THR A 13 7.54 6.05 -8.64
C THR A 13 8.59 4.99 -8.98
N LEU A 14 8.29 4.22 -10.02
CA LEU A 14 9.17 3.23 -10.61
C LEU A 14 9.13 3.42 -12.13
N THR A 15 10.31 3.61 -12.73
CA THR A 15 10.44 3.77 -14.18
C THR A 15 11.42 2.72 -14.67
N ILE A 16 10.99 1.89 -15.63
CA ILE A 16 11.82 0.81 -16.17
C ILE A 16 11.65 0.73 -17.69
N ASP A 17 12.77 0.62 -18.39
CA ASP A 17 12.82 0.29 -19.81
C ASP A 17 12.93 -1.22 -20.03
N LEU A 18 11.97 -1.80 -20.75
CA LEU A 18 11.94 -3.23 -21.06
C LEU A 18 12.10 -3.46 -22.57
N PRO A 19 12.99 -4.36 -23.01
CA PRO A 19 13.18 -4.71 -24.42
C PRO A 19 12.14 -5.74 -24.89
N ILE A 20 10.85 -5.43 -24.72
CA ILE A 20 9.72 -6.29 -25.08
C ILE A 20 8.61 -5.46 -25.73
N SER A 21 7.80 -6.07 -26.58
CA SER A 21 6.65 -5.38 -27.16
C SER A 21 5.57 -5.14 -26.10
N ARG A 22 4.74 -4.12 -26.30
CA ARG A 22 3.58 -3.84 -25.43
C ARG A 22 2.64 -5.05 -25.37
N ASN A 23 2.39 -5.71 -26.49
CA ASN A 23 1.49 -6.86 -26.55
C ASN A 23 2.04 -8.03 -25.74
N ASP A 24 3.33 -8.35 -25.90
CA ASP A 24 3.98 -9.41 -25.13
C ASP A 24 3.99 -9.10 -23.63
N PHE A 25 4.23 -7.83 -23.28
CA PHE A 25 4.16 -7.39 -21.89
C PHE A 25 2.78 -7.64 -21.29
N VAL A 26 1.71 -7.16 -21.95
CA VAL A 26 0.33 -7.31 -21.45
C VAL A 26 -0.02 -8.79 -21.27
N ASN A 27 0.29 -9.62 -22.26
CA ASN A 27 0.02 -11.06 -22.19
C ASN A 27 0.80 -11.74 -21.06
N LYS A 28 2.08 -11.42 -20.89
CA LYS A 28 2.91 -11.96 -19.79
C LYS A 28 2.43 -11.46 -18.43
N MET A 29 2.04 -10.20 -18.32
CA MET A 29 1.57 -9.61 -17.08
C MET A 29 0.22 -10.23 -16.66
N ASP A 30 -0.66 -10.54 -17.61
CA ASP A 30 -1.90 -11.27 -17.34
C ASP A 30 -1.65 -12.67 -16.74
N THR A 31 -0.53 -13.32 -17.04
CA THR A 31 -0.20 -14.62 -16.41
C THR A 31 0.04 -14.53 -14.90
N ILE A 32 0.49 -13.37 -14.40
CA ILE A 32 0.83 -13.17 -12.98
C ILE A 32 -0.16 -12.26 -12.23
N VAL A 33 -1.10 -11.64 -12.94
CA VAL A 33 -2.19 -10.81 -12.39
C VAL A 33 -3.52 -11.52 -12.51
N GLU A 34 -4.22 -11.69 -11.38
CA GLU A 34 -5.61 -12.12 -11.38
C GLU A 34 -6.53 -10.92 -11.56
N GLU A 35 -7.46 -11.02 -12.52
CA GLU A 35 -8.43 -9.97 -12.75
C GLU A 35 -9.30 -9.76 -11.50
N GLY A 36 -9.41 -8.52 -11.05
CA GLY A 36 -10.29 -8.19 -9.93
C GLY A 36 -10.09 -6.82 -9.34
N SER A 37 -10.91 -6.50 -8.35
CA SER A 37 -10.89 -5.17 -7.73
C SER A 37 -9.63 -4.95 -6.86
N THR A 38 -8.99 -3.80 -7.08
CA THR A 38 -7.91 -3.28 -6.23
C THR A 38 -8.42 -2.66 -4.94
N ARG A 39 -9.73 -2.38 -4.79
CA ARG A 39 -10.30 -1.83 -3.55
C ARG A 39 -10.09 -2.79 -2.38
N LEU A 40 -9.75 -2.25 -1.21
CA LEU A 40 -9.58 -3.01 0.03
C LEU A 40 -10.96 -3.47 0.55
N PHE A 41 -11.04 -4.71 1.05
CA PHE A 41 -12.23 -5.36 1.66
C PHE A 41 -13.43 -5.72 0.77
N LEU A 42 -13.41 -5.51 -0.56
CA LEU A 42 -14.48 -6.06 -1.42
C LEU A 42 -14.48 -7.59 -1.51
N ASN A 43 -13.42 -8.26 -1.06
CA ASN A 43 -13.32 -9.72 -1.01
C ASN A 43 -12.76 -10.18 0.34
N PRO A 44 -13.55 -10.16 1.43
CA PRO A 44 -13.07 -10.60 2.75
C PRO A 44 -12.64 -12.08 2.75
N PHE A 45 -13.14 -12.86 1.79
CA PHE A 45 -12.76 -14.26 1.59
C PHE A 45 -11.66 -14.47 0.53
N GLU A 46 -11.01 -13.42 0.01
CA GLU A 46 -9.91 -13.53 -0.97
C GLU A 46 -8.76 -14.42 -0.48
N VAL A 47 -8.58 -14.41 0.84
CA VAL A 47 -7.63 -15.20 1.60
C VAL A 47 -7.86 -16.71 1.46
N PHE A 48 -9.08 -17.14 1.11
CA PHE A 48 -9.45 -18.54 0.86
C PHE A 48 -9.43 -18.93 -0.63
N SER A 49 -9.16 -18.00 -1.55
CA SER A 49 -9.04 -18.32 -2.97
C SER A 49 -7.67 -18.96 -3.26
N SER A 50 -7.69 -20.07 -4.02
CA SER A 50 -6.55 -20.95 -4.29
C SER A 50 -5.63 -20.49 -5.43
N SER A 51 -5.87 -19.30 -5.99
CA SER A 51 -5.11 -18.88 -7.18
C SER A 51 -3.63 -18.61 -6.87
N LYS A 52 -2.79 -19.06 -7.81
CA LYS A 52 -1.33 -19.01 -7.74
C LYS A 52 -0.76 -17.66 -8.17
N LYS A 53 -1.60 -16.77 -8.72
CA LYS A 53 -1.18 -15.45 -9.19
C LYS A 53 -0.83 -14.54 -8.01
N ASP A 54 0.26 -13.81 -8.15
CA ASP A 54 0.84 -13.01 -7.07
C ASP A 54 0.19 -11.63 -6.93
N PHE A 55 -0.36 -11.10 -8.03
CA PHE A 55 -1.02 -9.81 -8.04
C PHE A 55 -2.50 -9.94 -8.34
N LYS A 56 -3.25 -8.91 -7.96
CA LYS A 56 -4.66 -8.77 -8.27
C LYS A 56 -4.95 -7.37 -8.79
N GLY A 57 -5.72 -7.25 -9.85
CA GLY A 57 -6.01 -5.96 -10.45
C GLY A 57 -6.46 -6.06 -11.90
N THR A 58 -6.18 -5.03 -12.68
CA THR A 58 -6.51 -4.95 -14.11
C THR A 58 -5.25 -4.66 -14.91
N VAL A 59 -5.08 -5.34 -16.04
CA VAL A 59 -4.03 -5.07 -17.03
C VAL A 59 -4.71 -4.94 -18.38
N ASN A 60 -4.41 -3.89 -19.13
CA ASN A 60 -4.90 -3.70 -20.49
C ASN A 60 -3.78 -3.06 -21.36
N TYR A 61 -4.10 -2.60 -22.56
CA TYR A 61 -3.11 -1.96 -23.47
C TYR A 61 -2.81 -0.49 -23.16
N GLU A 62 -3.57 0.14 -22.26
CA GLU A 62 -3.39 1.53 -21.84
C GLU A 62 -2.52 1.62 -20.58
N GLY A 63 -2.65 0.64 -19.69
CA GLY A 63 -1.90 0.57 -18.45
C GLY A 63 -2.23 -0.66 -17.62
N PHE A 64 -1.83 -0.61 -16.36
CA PHE A 64 -2.23 -1.58 -15.35
C PHE A 64 -2.52 -0.90 -14.03
N LYS A 65 -3.38 -1.52 -13.23
CA LYS A 65 -3.66 -1.14 -11.85
C LYS A 65 -3.74 -2.37 -10.99
N ILE A 66 -2.72 -2.61 -10.17
CA ILE A 66 -2.53 -3.87 -9.44
C ILE A 66 -2.15 -3.64 -7.99
N LYS A 67 -2.48 -4.61 -7.14
CA LYS A 67 -2.02 -4.70 -5.76
C LYS A 67 -1.45 -6.08 -5.49
N LYS A 68 -0.66 -6.20 -4.42
CA LYS A 68 -0.26 -7.51 -3.91
C LYS A 68 -1.47 -8.27 -3.39
N ARG A 69 -1.60 -9.54 -3.76
CA ARG A 69 -2.64 -10.42 -3.23
C ARG A 69 -2.40 -10.72 -1.76
N LYS A 70 -3.46 -10.75 -0.95
CA LYS A 70 -3.39 -11.23 0.44
C LYS A 70 -3.43 -12.76 0.48
N LYS A 71 -2.38 -13.40 0.99
CA LYS A 71 -2.34 -14.85 1.26
C LYS A 71 -2.54 -15.11 2.77
N LEU A 72 -3.12 -16.25 3.14
CA LEU A 72 -3.11 -16.72 4.53
C LEU A 72 -1.66 -16.75 5.04
N PHE A 73 -1.41 -16.23 6.24
CA PHE A 73 -0.09 -16.15 6.89
C PHE A 73 0.92 -15.18 6.28
N ASP A 74 0.51 -14.31 5.36
CA ASP A 74 1.40 -13.26 4.86
C ASP A 74 1.64 -12.22 5.97
N ARG A 75 2.91 -11.99 6.34
CA ARG A 75 3.30 -11.16 7.50
C ARG A 75 3.11 -9.65 7.25
N GLY A 76 2.74 -9.25 6.03
CA GLY A 76 2.67 -7.86 5.59
C GLY A 76 1.24 -7.38 5.33
N PHE A 77 0.91 -6.21 5.87
CA PHE A 77 -0.32 -5.50 5.50
C PHE A 77 -0.06 -4.74 4.19
N ASN A 78 -0.16 -5.43 3.06
CA ASN A 78 0.02 -4.82 1.74
C ASN A 78 -1.25 -4.07 1.33
N VAL A 79 -1.17 -2.74 1.38
CA VAL A 79 -2.26 -1.80 1.05
C VAL A 79 -1.95 -0.96 -0.17
N ALA A 80 -0.69 -0.93 -0.60
CA ALA A 80 -0.26 -0.19 -1.75
C ALA A 80 -0.87 -0.73 -3.05
N ILE A 81 -1.20 0.21 -3.94
CA ILE A 81 -1.69 -0.04 -5.29
C ILE A 81 -0.67 0.59 -6.23
N ALA A 82 -0.27 -0.17 -7.24
CA ALA A 82 0.56 0.30 -8.33
C ALA A 82 -0.30 0.56 -9.56
N GLU A 83 -0.14 1.73 -10.15
CA GLU A 83 -0.78 2.15 -11.39
C GLU A 83 0.31 2.51 -12.39
N GLY A 84 0.35 1.81 -13.52
CA GLY A 84 1.40 1.98 -14.52
C GLY A 84 0.85 2.27 -15.90
N THR A 85 1.60 3.04 -16.67
CA THR A 85 1.31 3.40 -18.07
C THR A 85 2.44 2.93 -18.98
N TYR A 86 2.14 2.83 -20.28
CA TYR A 86 3.08 2.34 -21.29
C TYR A 86 3.43 3.40 -22.31
N THR A 87 4.72 3.68 -22.46
CA THR A 87 5.23 4.52 -23.54
C THR A 87 6.21 3.70 -24.38
N VAL A 88 6.13 3.78 -25.70
CA VAL A 88 7.10 3.12 -26.58
C VAL A 88 8.13 4.17 -27.01
N GLN A 89 9.40 3.94 -26.71
CA GLN A 89 10.51 4.80 -27.12
C GLN A 89 11.66 3.93 -27.63
N ASN A 90 12.20 4.24 -28.82
CA ASN A 90 13.37 3.57 -29.39
C ASN A 90 13.24 2.04 -29.40
N GLU A 91 12.10 1.51 -29.86
CA GLU A 91 11.77 0.07 -29.91
C GLU A 91 11.71 -0.64 -28.53
N LYS A 92 11.79 0.12 -27.43
CA LYS A 92 11.64 -0.38 -26.07
C LYS A 92 10.33 0.10 -25.45
N LEU A 93 9.85 -0.67 -24.49
CA LEU A 93 8.68 -0.34 -23.68
C LEU A 93 9.14 0.34 -22.39
N LEU A 94 8.90 1.64 -22.29
CA LEU A 94 9.05 2.41 -21.06
C LEU A 94 7.78 2.21 -20.22
N ILE A 95 7.96 1.69 -19.01
CA ILE A 95 6.90 1.54 -18.02
C ILE A 95 7.13 2.58 -16.93
N GLU A 96 6.15 3.46 -16.75
CA GLU A 96 6.10 4.40 -15.64
C GLU A 96 5.02 3.94 -14.68
N THR A 97 5.38 3.71 -13.42
CA THR A 97 4.47 3.21 -12.40
C THR A 97 4.47 4.15 -11.20
N GLU A 98 3.29 4.59 -10.80
CA GLU A 98 3.04 5.21 -9.52
C GLU A 98 2.59 4.16 -8.50
N ILE A 99 3.23 4.14 -7.34
CA ILE A 99 2.93 3.21 -6.25
C ILE A 99 2.39 4.02 -5.09
N ASN A 100 1.10 3.89 -4.84
CA ASN A 100 0.39 4.65 -3.82
C ASN A 100 -0.01 3.75 -2.65
N GLY A 101 0.61 3.99 -1.48
CA GLY A 101 0.28 3.34 -0.21
C GLY A 101 -0.75 4.09 0.62
N PHE A 102 -1.06 5.33 0.26
CA PHE A 102 -2.04 6.13 0.96
C PHE A 102 -3.45 5.72 0.50
N ASN A 103 -4.20 5.12 1.41
CA ASN A 103 -5.60 4.81 1.18
C ASN A 103 -6.47 5.64 2.10
N THR A 104 -7.51 6.27 1.53
CA THR A 104 -8.59 6.95 2.23
C THR A 104 -9.24 6.08 3.33
N PHE A 105 -9.15 4.75 3.22
CA PHE A 105 -9.60 3.82 4.27
C PHE A 105 -8.83 3.93 5.60
N GLY A 106 -7.60 4.47 5.59
CA GLY A 106 -6.86 4.75 6.83
C GLY A 106 -7.45 5.94 7.61
N ILE A 107 -8.21 6.81 6.96
CA ILE A 107 -8.74 8.04 7.57
C ILE A 107 -9.71 7.75 8.73
N PRO A 108 -10.71 6.85 8.61
CA PRO A 108 -11.56 6.46 9.73
C PRO A 108 -10.79 5.97 10.95
N PHE A 109 -9.68 5.24 10.76
CA PHE A 109 -8.85 4.75 11.86
C PHE A 109 -8.19 5.90 12.63
N TYR A 110 -7.62 6.88 11.92
CA TYR A 110 -7.04 8.08 12.55
C TYR A 110 -8.09 8.93 13.26
N ILE A 111 -9.28 9.10 12.67
CA ILE A 111 -10.39 9.81 13.30
C ILE A 111 -10.81 9.09 14.60
N LEU A 112 -11.03 7.77 14.53
CA LEU A 112 -11.45 6.98 15.67
C LEU A 112 -10.43 7.04 16.82
N ILE A 113 -9.14 6.85 16.52
CA ILE A 113 -8.08 6.97 17.52
C ILE A 113 -8.07 8.36 18.14
N SER A 114 -8.18 9.42 17.33
CA SER A 114 -8.17 10.79 17.84
C SER A 114 -9.32 11.04 18.81
N ILE A 115 -10.53 10.55 18.50
CA ILE A 115 -11.71 10.64 19.37
C ILE A 115 -11.49 9.86 20.67
N VAL A 116 -11.04 8.61 20.56
CA VAL A 116 -10.79 7.75 21.73
C VAL A 116 -9.79 8.43 22.67
N TYR A 117 -8.66 8.91 22.13
CA TYR A 117 -7.65 9.58 22.94
C TYR A 117 -8.13 10.89 23.56
N ALA A 118 -8.95 11.68 22.85
CA ALA A 118 -9.55 12.88 23.39
C ALA A 118 -10.48 12.58 24.58
N ILE A 119 -11.33 11.55 24.47
CA ILE A 119 -12.22 11.11 25.56
C ILE A 119 -11.40 10.68 26.79
N PHE A 120 -10.38 9.85 26.59
CA PHE A 120 -9.51 9.41 27.69
C PHE A 120 -8.77 10.57 28.35
N LEU A 121 -8.28 11.54 27.57
CA LEU A 121 -7.61 12.72 28.10
C LEU A 121 -8.53 13.55 29.00
N VAL A 122 -9.76 13.82 28.56
CA VAL A 122 -10.76 14.55 29.36
C VAL A 122 -11.11 13.76 30.63
N SER A 123 -11.29 12.43 30.51
CA SER A 123 -11.59 11.56 31.65
C SER A 123 -10.48 11.57 32.69
N PHE A 124 -9.21 11.48 32.26
CA PHE A 124 -8.07 11.50 33.17
C PHE A 124 -7.94 12.83 33.90
N ILE A 125 -8.10 13.96 33.19
CA ILE A 125 -8.03 15.29 33.83
C ILE A 125 -9.17 15.49 34.84
N SER A 126 -10.37 14.99 34.55
CA SER A 126 -11.56 15.24 35.37
C SER A 126 -11.68 14.34 36.60
N THR A 127 -11.08 13.14 36.55
CA THR A 127 -11.40 12.06 37.50
C THR A 127 -10.19 11.58 38.30
N MET A 128 -8.97 11.78 37.82
CA MET A 128 -7.78 11.21 38.45
C MET A 128 -7.11 12.18 39.42
N PRO A 129 -6.60 11.68 40.58
CA PRO A 129 -5.73 12.47 41.45
C PRO A 129 -4.50 12.98 40.71
N SER A 130 -4.01 14.17 41.08
CA SER A 130 -2.88 14.84 40.43
C SER A 130 -1.59 14.00 40.42
N GLU A 131 -1.31 13.30 41.51
CA GLU A 131 -0.15 12.40 41.65
C GLU A 131 -0.21 11.26 40.63
N PHE A 132 -1.39 10.64 40.46
CA PHE A 132 -1.60 9.58 39.49
C PHE A 132 -1.54 10.09 38.04
N LEU A 133 -2.16 11.25 37.78
CA LEU A 133 -2.16 11.90 36.46
C LEU A 133 -0.73 12.17 35.98
N SER A 134 0.15 12.65 36.88
CA SER A 134 1.55 12.95 36.55
C SER A 134 2.33 11.72 36.08
N SER A 135 1.98 10.53 36.57
CA SER A 135 2.63 9.27 36.21
C SER A 135 2.08 8.66 34.93
N VAL A 136 0.76 8.76 34.70
CA VAL A 136 0.08 8.10 33.58
C VAL A 136 0.14 8.94 32.29
N LEU A 137 0.08 10.26 32.40
CA LEU A 137 0.00 11.14 31.24
C LEU A 137 1.16 10.98 30.25
N PRO A 138 2.45 10.86 30.67
CA PRO A 138 3.55 10.64 29.74
C PRO A 138 3.43 9.31 28.98
N ILE A 139 3.06 8.23 29.67
CA ILE A 139 2.89 6.90 29.07
C ILE A 139 1.75 6.93 28.04
N PHE A 140 0.64 7.59 28.38
CA PHE A 140 -0.51 7.73 27.51
C PHE A 140 -0.18 8.53 26.24
N ILE A 141 0.57 9.63 26.36
CA ILE A 141 1.01 10.44 25.20
C ILE A 141 1.93 9.61 24.31
N ILE A 142 2.92 8.92 24.87
CA ILE A 142 3.83 8.06 24.12
C ILE A 142 3.05 6.98 23.37
N HIS A 143 2.11 6.32 24.06
CA HIS A 143 1.25 5.31 23.45
C HIS A 143 0.43 5.88 22.29
N GLY A 144 -0.15 7.07 22.45
CA GLY A 144 -0.88 7.77 21.39
C GLY A 144 -0.03 8.07 20.16
N ILE A 145 1.19 8.56 20.38
CA ILE A 145 2.16 8.80 19.30
C ILE A 145 2.47 7.50 18.56
N ILE A 146 2.72 6.40 19.29
CA ILE A 146 2.99 5.09 18.67
C ILE A 146 1.79 4.63 17.84
N MET A 147 0.58 4.73 18.38
CA MET A 147 -0.64 4.31 17.69
C MET A 147 -0.91 5.11 16.41
N LEU A 148 -0.51 6.38 16.36
CA LEU A 148 -0.57 7.21 15.15
C LEU A 148 0.56 6.89 14.15
N LEU A 149 1.76 6.55 14.63
CA LEU A 149 2.90 6.26 13.77
C LEU A 149 2.84 4.88 13.12
N VAL A 150 2.30 3.86 13.82
CA VAL A 150 2.24 2.49 13.31
C VAL A 150 1.58 2.38 11.92
N PRO A 151 0.38 2.94 11.67
CA PRO A 151 -0.25 2.83 10.35
C PRO A 151 0.54 3.58 9.27
N TYR A 152 1.17 4.71 9.60
CA TYR A 152 2.07 5.42 8.68
C TYR A 152 3.23 4.53 8.25
N PHE A 153 3.91 3.89 9.19
CA PHE A 153 5.02 2.98 8.88
C PHE A 153 4.56 1.74 8.12
N MET A 154 3.36 1.21 8.38
CA MET A 154 2.78 0.11 7.62
C MET A 154 2.54 0.50 6.16
N MET A 155 1.94 1.67 5.89
CA MET A 155 1.73 2.16 4.52
C MET A 155 3.06 2.38 3.78
N LYS A 156 4.02 3.06 4.43
CA LYS A 156 5.35 3.30 3.88
C LYS A 156 6.09 2.00 3.54
N ARG A 157 6.03 1.00 4.43
CA ARG A 157 6.61 -0.33 4.19
C ARG A 157 5.93 -1.01 3.00
N SER A 158 4.60 -0.90 2.89
CA SER A 158 3.85 -1.48 1.78
C SER A 158 4.26 -0.90 0.42
N VAL A 159 4.55 0.41 0.34
CA VAL A 159 5.06 1.05 -0.89
C VAL A 159 6.42 0.48 -1.27
N ALA A 160 7.36 0.45 -0.31
CA ALA A 160 8.71 -0.06 -0.55
C ALA A 160 8.71 -1.53 -0.96
N GLN A 161 7.88 -2.35 -0.31
CA GLN A 161 7.74 -3.77 -0.64
C GLN A 161 7.15 -3.97 -2.04
N LEU A 162 6.06 -3.27 -2.38
CA LEU A 162 5.44 -3.40 -3.70
C LEU A 162 6.37 -2.91 -4.81
N LYS A 163 7.14 -1.83 -4.58
CA LYS A 163 8.15 -1.35 -5.52
C LYS A 163 9.21 -2.40 -5.83
N HIS A 164 9.82 -2.95 -4.78
CA HIS A 164 10.85 -3.99 -4.93
C HIS A 164 10.29 -5.25 -5.61
N GLU A 165 9.08 -5.68 -5.26
CA GLU A 165 8.44 -6.82 -5.90
C GLU A 165 8.13 -6.56 -7.38
N LEU A 166 7.60 -5.38 -7.73
CA LEU A 166 7.34 -5.03 -9.13
C LEU A 166 8.62 -4.96 -9.95
N GLU A 167 9.66 -4.30 -9.45
CA GLU A 167 10.96 -4.24 -10.12
C GLU A 167 11.49 -5.64 -10.43
N ARG A 168 11.42 -6.56 -9.46
CA ARG A 168 11.81 -7.95 -9.63
C ARG A 168 10.96 -8.68 -10.69
N GLU A 169 9.64 -8.58 -10.61
CA GLU A 169 8.74 -9.32 -11.51
C GLU A 169 8.82 -8.77 -12.94
N LEU A 170 8.84 -7.45 -13.12
CA LEU A 170 9.01 -6.80 -14.43
C LEU A 170 10.33 -7.22 -15.09
N TYR A 171 11.41 -7.29 -14.32
CA TYR A 171 12.68 -7.83 -14.81
C TYR A 171 12.56 -9.29 -15.27
N PHE A 172 11.90 -10.17 -14.51
CA PHE A 172 11.72 -11.57 -14.90
C PHE A 172 10.84 -11.75 -16.13
N LEU A 173 9.88 -10.86 -16.40
CA LEU A 173 9.05 -10.92 -17.62
C LEU A 173 9.87 -10.69 -18.90
N THR A 174 11.03 -10.03 -18.81
CA THR A 174 11.93 -9.86 -19.96
C THR A 174 12.77 -11.09 -20.28
N LYS A 175 12.94 -12.01 -19.31
CA LYS A 175 13.80 -13.19 -19.44
C LYS A 175 13.05 -14.49 -19.77
N LYS A 176 11.75 -14.56 -19.43
CA LYS A 176 10.87 -15.68 -19.76
C LYS A 176 10.26 -15.48 -21.15
#